data_AF-A0A369J627-F1
#
_entry.id   AF-A0A369J627-F1
#
_cell.length_a   1.000
_cell.length_b   1.000
_cell.length_c   1.000
_cell.angle_alpha   90.00
_cell.angle_beta   90.00
_cell.angle_gamma   90.00
#
_symmetry.space_group_name_H-M   'P 1'
#
loop_
_entity.id
_entity.type
_entity.pdbx_description
1 polymer ?
#
loop_
_entity_poly.entity_id
_entity_poly.type
_entity_poly.pdbx_seq_one_letter_code
_entity_poly.pdbx_strand_id
1 'polypeptide(L)'
;MVLTTITLCSAFPSSSSRTAGISPSHHLRRHTKCIPGTYSLHNSGIAPCYECPPGSFSNVSGALNCTPARTGSYVPVSGATTDIPCPPGTYTTRSGSASCVACLPNVKCPRATATAPDSVSRRRSHIYLPNPSSSLAATRILRRPPKCEKPEEKACPVYSGGTGLSSKVKVASYECVNVANDLESCGGCPDPASSLGTDEAHSGGRDCSTILGVDSVRCEGGKCILASCRPGFVLSKDGERCEVASQD
;
A
#
# COMPACT_ATOMS: atom_id res chain seq x y z
N MET A 1 -80.76 -21.45 -17.38
CA MET A 1 -81.39 -22.24 -16.29
C MET A 1 -80.37 -23.30 -15.91
N VAL A 2 -79.75 -23.39 -14.74
CA VAL A 2 -80.02 -22.93 -13.37
C VAL A 2 -78.60 -22.81 -12.73
N LEU A 3 -78.12 -21.61 -12.38
CA LEU A 3 -78.06 -21.07 -11.00
C LEU A 3 -77.55 -22.08 -9.95
N THR A 4 -76.31 -21.92 -9.48
CA THR A 4 -76.00 -21.96 -8.03
C THR A 4 -74.70 -21.22 -7.73
N THR A 5 -74.84 -20.13 -6.98
CA THR A 5 -73.81 -19.32 -6.33
C THR A 5 -73.64 -19.75 -4.87
N ILE A 6 -72.42 -20.05 -4.41
CA ILE A 6 -71.97 -19.99 -2.99
C ILE A 6 -70.44 -19.70 -3.06
N THR A 7 -69.92 -18.49 -2.86
CA THR A 7 -69.72 -17.70 -1.61
C THR A 7 -68.56 -18.21 -0.73
N LEU A 8 -67.46 -17.43 -0.78
CA LEU A 8 -66.44 -17.11 0.24
C LEU A 8 -65.55 -18.22 0.85
N CYS A 9 -64.24 -18.14 0.60
CA CYS A 9 -63.29 -17.64 1.61
C CYS A 9 -61.89 -17.38 1.02
N SER A 10 -61.41 -16.17 1.24
CA SER A 10 -60.06 -15.69 1.03
C SER A 10 -59.03 -16.46 1.89
N ALA A 11 -58.04 -17.07 1.26
CA ALA A 11 -56.65 -17.16 1.70
C ALA A 11 -55.89 -18.10 0.75
N PHE A 12 -55.18 -17.54 -0.22
CA PHE A 12 -54.13 -18.31 -0.90
C PHE A 12 -53.04 -18.61 0.14
N PRO A 13 -52.66 -19.88 0.35
CA PRO A 13 -51.53 -20.20 1.19
C PRO A 13 -50.28 -19.60 0.56
N SER A 14 -49.72 -18.57 1.21
CA SER A 14 -48.36 -18.11 0.97
C SER A 14 -47.39 -19.24 1.30
N SER A 15 -47.20 -20.18 0.38
CA SER A 15 -46.01 -21.03 0.35
C SER A 15 -44.84 -20.16 -0.11
N SER A 16 -44.44 -19.22 0.75
CA SER A 16 -43.10 -18.65 0.74
C SER A 16 -42.17 -19.83 1.02
N SER A 17 -41.70 -20.48 -0.03
CA SER A 17 -40.53 -21.33 -0.01
C SER A 17 -39.37 -20.48 0.49
N ARG A 18 -39.18 -20.49 1.82
CA ARG A 18 -37.94 -20.10 2.45
C ARG A 18 -36.90 -21.14 2.03
N THR A 19 -36.35 -20.97 0.83
CA THR A 19 -34.95 -21.35 0.65
C THR A 19 -34.19 -20.61 1.74
N ALA A 20 -33.56 -21.40 2.61
CA ALA A 20 -32.73 -20.91 3.67
C ALA A 20 -31.59 -20.09 3.04
N GLY A 21 -31.82 -18.79 2.92
CA GLY A 21 -30.77 -17.80 2.78
C GLY A 21 -29.94 -17.90 4.05
N ILE A 22 -28.77 -18.51 3.95
CA ILE A 22 -27.76 -18.51 5.00
C ILE A 22 -27.20 -17.09 5.03
N SER A 23 -27.82 -16.23 5.84
CA SER A 23 -27.26 -15.14 6.68
C SER A 23 -28.42 -14.21 7.04
N PRO A 24 -28.71 -13.97 8.35
CA PRO A 24 -27.84 -13.09 9.14
C PRO A 24 -27.62 -13.53 10.60
N SER A 25 -26.45 -13.13 11.10
CA SER A 25 -25.89 -13.30 12.44
C SER A 25 -26.82 -13.04 13.62
N HIS A 26 -26.91 -13.99 14.57
CA HIS A 26 -27.21 -13.64 15.97
C HIS A 26 -26.73 -14.69 16.97
N HIS A 27 -25.48 -14.59 17.44
CA HIS A 27 -25.09 -15.10 18.75
C HIS A 27 -24.27 -14.05 19.53
N LEU A 28 -25.04 -13.27 20.31
CA LEU A 28 -24.75 -12.64 21.61
C LEU A 28 -23.47 -11.81 21.80
N ARG A 29 -23.68 -10.48 21.91
CA ARG A 29 -23.02 -9.49 22.79
C ARG A 29 -21.68 -9.92 23.42
N ARG A 30 -20.67 -10.00 22.59
CA ARG A 30 -19.26 -9.77 22.93
C ARG A 30 -18.71 -8.88 21.81
N HIS A 31 -17.73 -8.02 22.07
CA HIS A 31 -17.01 -7.32 21.01
C HIS A 31 -16.45 -8.37 20.05
N THR A 32 -17.18 -8.64 18.97
CA THR A 32 -16.91 -9.79 18.12
C THR A 32 -15.92 -9.31 17.09
N LYS A 33 -14.64 -9.57 17.35
CA LYS A 33 -13.58 -9.39 16.37
C LYS A 33 -13.95 -10.18 15.12
N CYS A 34 -13.76 -9.56 13.96
CA CYS A 34 -13.96 -10.22 12.68
C CYS A 34 -13.13 -11.52 12.59
N ILE A 35 -13.66 -12.55 11.95
CA ILE A 35 -12.92 -13.80 11.76
C ILE A 35 -11.81 -13.59 10.71
N PRO A 36 -10.75 -14.42 10.70
CA PRO A 36 -9.82 -14.47 9.59
C PRO A 36 -10.57 -14.59 8.25
N GLY A 37 -10.04 -13.94 7.21
CA GLY A 37 -10.71 -13.77 5.92
C GLY A 37 -11.64 -12.56 5.86
N THR A 38 -11.92 -11.91 7.00
CA THR A 38 -12.80 -10.73 7.05
C THR A 38 -12.15 -9.54 7.77
N TYR A 39 -12.59 -8.33 7.45
CA TYR A 39 -12.13 -7.07 8.04
C TYR A 39 -13.30 -6.16 8.41
N SER A 40 -13.06 -5.21 9.32
CA SER A 40 -14.04 -4.18 9.70
C SER A 40 -13.37 -2.82 9.74
N LEU A 41 -14.02 -1.80 9.18
CA LEU A 41 -13.52 -0.41 9.22
C LEU A 41 -13.57 0.21 10.63
N HIS A 42 -14.26 -0.45 11.59
CA HIS A 42 -14.38 0.03 12.96
C HIS A 42 -13.92 -1.02 13.97
N ASN A 43 -13.04 -0.59 14.88
CA ASN A 43 -12.55 -1.40 16.00
C ASN A 43 -13.60 -1.65 17.09
N SER A 44 -14.81 -1.10 16.94
CA SER A 44 -15.86 -1.14 17.97
C SER A 44 -16.60 -2.48 18.05
N GLY A 45 -16.41 -3.40 17.09
CA GLY A 45 -17.11 -4.69 17.06
C GLY A 45 -18.62 -4.59 16.83
N ILE A 46 -19.09 -3.40 16.41
CA ILE A 46 -20.48 -3.08 16.05
C ILE A 46 -20.65 -3.04 14.53
N ALA A 47 -19.57 -2.78 13.79
CA ALA A 47 -19.60 -2.72 12.34
C ALA A 47 -19.66 -4.13 11.71
N PRO A 48 -20.33 -4.28 10.55
CA PRO A 48 -20.33 -5.53 9.81
C PRO A 48 -18.90 -5.89 9.35
N CYS A 49 -18.57 -7.18 9.42
CA CYS A 49 -17.33 -7.69 8.85
C CYS A 49 -17.52 -7.93 7.35
N TYR A 50 -16.59 -7.42 6.56
CA TYR A 50 -16.54 -7.59 5.11
C TYR A 50 -15.50 -8.64 4.75
N GLU A 51 -15.77 -9.47 3.75
CA GLU A 51 -14.77 -10.40 3.23
C GLU A 51 -13.61 -9.64 2.58
N CYS A 52 -12.40 -10.14 2.76
CA CYS A 52 -11.26 -9.61 2.03
C CYS A 52 -11.45 -9.83 0.53
N PRO A 53 -11.29 -8.80 -0.31
CA PRO A 53 -11.44 -8.93 -1.74
C PRO A 53 -10.32 -9.79 -2.34
N PRO A 54 -10.52 -10.38 -3.53
CA PRO A 54 -9.46 -11.07 -4.25
C PRO A 54 -8.23 -10.16 -4.41
N GLY A 55 -7.06 -10.77 -4.32
CA GLY A 55 -5.79 -10.07 -4.16
C GLY A 55 -5.40 -9.77 -2.73
N SER A 56 -6.28 -9.89 -1.74
CA SER A 56 -5.97 -9.65 -0.33
C SER A 56 -6.48 -10.74 0.60
N PHE A 57 -5.84 -10.94 1.73
CA PHE A 57 -6.18 -11.96 2.72
C PHE A 57 -6.12 -11.39 4.14
N SER A 58 -6.71 -12.09 5.10
CA SER A 58 -6.57 -11.76 6.52
C SER A 58 -6.38 -13.04 7.33
N ASN A 59 -5.23 -13.19 7.99
CA ASN A 59 -4.94 -14.34 8.83
C ASN A 59 -5.23 -14.08 10.33
N VAL A 60 -5.63 -12.86 10.69
CA VAL A 60 -5.84 -12.44 12.08
C VAL A 60 -7.31 -12.12 12.34
N SER A 61 -7.78 -12.44 13.55
CA SER A 61 -9.10 -12.03 14.00
C SER A 61 -9.12 -10.54 14.35
N GLY A 62 -10.14 -9.81 13.92
CA GLY A 62 -10.32 -8.38 14.21
C GLY A 62 -9.50 -7.48 13.30
N ALA A 63 -9.19 -7.94 12.08
CA ALA A 63 -8.49 -7.13 11.10
C ALA A 63 -9.28 -5.86 10.78
N LEU A 64 -8.59 -4.71 10.79
CA LEU A 64 -9.15 -3.44 10.36
C LEU A 64 -9.04 -3.24 8.84
N ASN A 65 -8.06 -3.90 8.23
CA ASN A 65 -7.79 -3.91 6.80
C ASN A 65 -7.28 -5.29 6.39
N CYS A 66 -7.45 -5.65 5.12
CA CYS A 66 -6.90 -6.87 4.55
C CYS A 66 -5.43 -6.68 4.16
N THR A 67 -4.63 -7.72 4.34
CA THR A 67 -3.24 -7.76 3.90
C THR A 67 -3.19 -8.11 2.41
N PRO A 68 -2.58 -7.28 1.56
CA PRO A 68 -2.45 -7.61 0.14
C PRO A 68 -1.55 -8.85 -0.04
N ALA A 69 -1.84 -9.66 -1.05
CA ALA A 69 -1.00 -10.78 -1.46
C ALA A 69 0.43 -10.29 -1.75
N ARG A 70 1.43 -11.06 -1.32
CA ARG A 70 2.83 -10.69 -1.54
C ARG A 70 3.19 -10.81 -3.01
N THR A 71 4.23 -10.11 -3.44
CA THR A 71 4.75 -10.29 -4.81
C THR A 71 5.10 -11.77 -5.01
N GLY A 72 4.71 -12.31 -6.16
CA GLY A 72 4.88 -13.73 -6.47
C GLY A 72 3.81 -14.64 -5.91
N SER A 73 2.83 -14.09 -5.20
CA SER A 73 1.66 -14.80 -4.72
C SER A 73 0.40 -14.08 -5.17
N TYR A 74 -0.70 -14.84 -5.25
CA TYR A 74 -1.99 -14.36 -5.67
C TYR A 74 -3.09 -14.86 -4.72
N VAL A 75 -4.21 -14.16 -4.70
CA VAL A 75 -5.40 -14.55 -3.95
C VAL A 75 -6.60 -14.51 -4.91
N PRO A 76 -7.08 -15.66 -5.39
CA PRO A 76 -8.11 -15.68 -6.43
C PRO A 76 -9.54 -15.49 -5.89
N VAL A 77 -9.76 -15.72 -4.59
CA VAL A 77 -11.09 -15.75 -3.97
C VAL A 77 -11.24 -14.68 -2.89
N SER A 78 -12.47 -14.23 -2.65
CA SER A 78 -12.78 -13.42 -1.47
C SER A 78 -12.70 -14.27 -0.20
N GLY A 79 -12.50 -13.62 0.94
CA GLY A 79 -12.49 -14.31 2.23
C GLY A 79 -11.23 -15.13 2.51
N ALA A 80 -10.17 -14.96 1.72
CA ALA A 80 -8.96 -15.74 1.87
C ALA A 80 -8.23 -15.43 3.20
N THR A 81 -7.69 -16.47 3.82
CA THR A 81 -6.89 -16.36 5.05
C THR A 81 -5.39 -16.36 4.80
N THR A 82 -4.97 -16.68 3.58
CA THR A 82 -3.57 -16.81 3.17
C THR A 82 -3.42 -16.47 1.68
N ASP A 83 -2.21 -16.12 1.24
CA ASP A 83 -1.85 -15.99 -0.17
C ASP A 83 -1.28 -17.29 -0.77
N ILE A 84 -1.47 -17.47 -2.08
CA ILE A 84 -1.05 -18.68 -2.83
C ILE A 84 0.13 -18.33 -3.73
N PRO A 85 1.28 -19.03 -3.67
CA PRO A 85 2.40 -18.75 -4.57
C PRO A 85 2.04 -19.04 -6.03
N CYS A 86 2.57 -18.24 -6.95
CA CYS A 86 2.37 -18.45 -8.38
C CYS A 86 2.99 -19.80 -8.83
N PRO A 87 2.26 -20.59 -9.64
CA PRO A 87 2.80 -21.83 -10.18
C PRO A 87 4.01 -21.57 -11.10
N PRO A 88 4.91 -22.55 -11.26
CA PRO A 88 6.09 -22.41 -12.11
C PRO A 88 5.68 -22.05 -13.54
N GLY A 89 6.44 -21.13 -14.16
CA GLY A 89 6.08 -20.57 -15.47
C GLY A 89 5.11 -19.40 -15.42
N THR A 90 4.67 -18.99 -14.22
CA THR A 90 3.90 -17.76 -14.00
C THR A 90 4.52 -16.90 -12.90
N TYR A 91 4.22 -15.61 -12.90
CA TYR A 91 4.76 -14.65 -11.94
C TYR A 91 3.77 -13.50 -11.70
N THR A 92 3.95 -12.80 -10.58
CA THR A 92 3.38 -11.47 -10.38
C THR A 92 4.38 -10.56 -9.69
N THR A 93 4.53 -9.35 -10.20
CA THR A 93 5.41 -8.31 -9.67
C THR A 93 4.69 -7.33 -8.74
N ARG A 94 3.35 -7.35 -8.71
CA ARG A 94 2.53 -6.40 -7.95
C ARG A 94 1.96 -7.07 -6.70
N SER A 95 2.08 -6.39 -5.56
CA SER A 95 1.34 -6.78 -4.35
C SER A 95 -0.17 -6.63 -4.59
N GLY A 96 -0.98 -7.47 -3.97
CA GLY A 96 -2.44 -7.41 -4.14
C GLY A 96 -2.96 -8.11 -5.38
N SER A 97 -2.21 -9.04 -5.97
CA SER A 97 -2.59 -9.69 -7.22
C SER A 97 -3.66 -10.77 -7.03
N ALA A 98 -4.72 -10.74 -7.84
CA ALA A 98 -5.75 -11.78 -7.84
C ALA A 98 -5.41 -12.98 -8.75
N SER A 99 -4.41 -12.83 -9.63
CA SER A 99 -3.97 -13.85 -10.58
C SER A 99 -2.48 -13.71 -10.92
N CYS A 100 -1.89 -14.77 -11.48
CA CYS A 100 -0.51 -14.76 -11.99
C CYS A 100 -0.48 -14.54 -13.50
N VAL A 101 0.60 -13.94 -14.00
CA VAL A 101 0.85 -13.72 -15.42
C VAL A 101 1.83 -14.77 -15.95
N ALA A 102 1.57 -15.32 -17.14
CA ALA A 102 2.47 -16.28 -17.76
C ALA A 102 3.81 -15.63 -18.17
N CYS A 103 4.90 -16.37 -18.02
CA CYS A 103 6.21 -15.95 -18.52
C CYS A 103 6.27 -16.06 -20.05
N LEU A 104 7.04 -15.17 -20.67
CA LEU A 104 7.31 -15.28 -22.11
C LEU A 104 8.11 -16.56 -22.41
N PRO A 105 7.80 -17.27 -23.50
CA PRO A 105 8.59 -18.41 -23.92
C PRO A 105 10.03 -17.96 -24.17
N ASN A 106 11.00 -18.69 -23.61
CA ASN A 106 12.45 -18.44 -23.69
C ASN A 106 13.01 -17.28 -22.84
N VAL A 107 12.22 -16.70 -21.94
CA VAL A 107 12.71 -15.72 -20.94
C VAL A 107 12.53 -16.28 -19.54
N LYS A 108 13.57 -16.21 -18.69
CA LYS A 108 13.45 -16.61 -17.28
C LYS A 108 12.40 -15.73 -16.59
N CYS A 109 11.47 -16.36 -15.88
CA CYS A 109 10.44 -15.65 -15.11
C CYS A 109 11.09 -14.63 -14.15
N PRO A 110 10.56 -13.39 -14.07
CA PRO A 110 10.96 -12.44 -13.04
C PRO A 110 10.80 -13.07 -11.67
N ARG A 111 11.88 -13.13 -10.89
CA ARG A 111 11.83 -13.70 -9.56
C ARG A 111 11.06 -12.74 -8.67
N ALA A 112 9.82 -13.09 -8.35
CA ALA A 112 9.07 -12.36 -7.36
C ALA A 112 9.75 -12.55 -6.01
N THR A 113 10.37 -11.50 -5.50
CA THR A 113 10.96 -11.52 -4.17
C THR A 113 9.81 -11.52 -3.18
N ALA A 114 9.34 -12.71 -2.80
CA ALA A 114 8.38 -12.92 -1.72
C ALA A 114 9.00 -12.46 -0.39
N THR A 115 9.08 -11.15 -0.18
CA THR A 115 9.31 -10.59 1.15
C THR A 115 7.96 -10.51 1.82
N ALA A 116 7.64 -11.56 2.59
CA ALA A 116 6.73 -11.41 3.71
C ALA A 116 7.28 -10.33 4.65
N PRO A 117 6.41 -9.57 5.36
CA PRO A 117 6.86 -8.93 6.57
C PRO A 117 7.26 -10.05 7.55
N ASP A 118 8.31 -9.85 8.33
CA ASP A 118 8.83 -10.81 9.31
C ASP A 118 9.61 -12.01 8.76
N SER A 119 10.67 -11.67 8.06
CA SER A 119 11.99 -11.96 8.61
C SER A 119 12.96 -10.98 8.00
N VAL A 120 13.78 -10.35 8.83
CA VAL A 120 14.93 -9.55 8.44
C VAL A 120 15.91 -10.48 7.71
N SER A 121 15.56 -10.84 6.48
CA SER A 121 16.55 -11.17 5.47
C SER A 121 17.30 -9.88 5.30
N ARG A 122 18.54 -9.89 5.78
CA ARG A 122 19.55 -8.91 5.44
C ARG A 122 19.66 -8.91 3.91
N ARG A 123 18.73 -8.25 3.22
CA ARG A 123 19.12 -7.43 2.08
C ARG A 123 20.20 -6.58 2.68
N ARG A 124 21.38 -6.69 2.12
CA ARG A 124 22.52 -5.87 2.44
C ARG A 124 22.15 -4.45 2.03
N SER A 125 21.22 -3.82 2.75
CA SER A 125 21.22 -2.40 2.99
C SER A 125 22.63 -2.18 3.50
N HIS A 126 23.48 -1.61 2.66
CA HIS A 126 24.75 -1.08 3.09
C HIS A 126 24.44 0.10 4.00
N ILE A 127 23.85 -0.17 5.17
CA ILE A 127 24.04 0.66 6.34
C ILE A 127 25.53 0.61 6.52
N TYR A 128 26.19 1.71 6.16
CA TYR A 128 27.63 1.85 6.27
C TYR A 128 27.96 1.96 7.76
N LEU A 129 27.91 0.82 8.46
CA LEU A 129 28.39 0.71 9.83
C LEU A 129 29.91 0.85 9.77
N PRO A 130 30.52 1.77 10.54
CA PRO A 130 31.96 1.93 10.55
C PRO A 130 32.62 0.62 11.01
N ASN A 131 33.68 0.21 10.30
CA ASN A 131 34.53 -0.90 10.73
C ASN A 131 35.04 -0.64 12.15
N PRO A 132 34.98 -1.60 13.08
CA PRO A 132 35.40 -1.40 14.47
C PRO A 132 36.92 -1.30 14.65
N SER A 133 37.71 -1.40 13.57
CA SER A 133 39.17 -1.52 13.63
C SER A 133 39.94 -0.19 13.77
N SER A 134 39.26 0.96 13.82
CA SER A 134 39.92 2.27 13.94
C SER A 134 39.34 3.05 15.12
N SER A 135 39.90 2.75 16.30
CA SER A 135 39.56 3.24 17.64
C SER A 135 39.69 4.76 17.88
N LEU A 136 39.78 5.61 16.85
CA LEU A 136 40.04 7.06 17.01
C LEU A 136 39.21 7.99 16.12
N ALA A 137 38.23 7.50 15.36
CA ALA A 137 37.49 8.34 14.38
C ALA A 137 35.96 8.42 14.56
N ALA A 138 35.41 7.94 15.67
CA ALA A 138 33.95 7.81 15.84
C ALA A 138 33.16 9.13 16.02
N THR A 139 33.82 10.28 16.18
CA THR A 139 33.14 11.55 16.49
C THR A 139 33.24 12.61 15.37
N ARG A 140 33.94 12.34 14.25
CA ARG A 140 34.16 13.33 13.17
C ARG A 140 33.49 13.00 11.82
N ILE A 141 32.86 11.83 11.65
CA ILE A 141 32.46 11.27 10.33
C ILE A 141 30.93 11.18 10.12
N LEU A 142 30.17 12.26 10.32
CA LEU A 142 28.79 12.34 9.75
C LEU A 142 28.53 13.65 8.99
N ARG A 143 29.59 14.40 8.66
CA ARG A 143 29.44 15.67 7.94
C ARG A 143 29.39 15.53 6.42
N ARG A 144 29.73 14.37 5.85
CA ARG A 144 29.75 14.18 4.39
C ARG A 144 28.99 12.90 4.02
N PRO A 145 28.07 12.97 3.04
CA PRO A 145 27.36 11.80 2.55
C PRO A 145 28.33 10.80 1.89
N PRO A 146 28.15 9.49 2.09
CA PRO A 146 28.90 8.47 1.36
C PRO A 146 28.60 8.52 -0.14
N LYS A 147 29.52 8.02 -0.97
CA LYS A 147 29.26 7.85 -2.41
C LYS A 147 28.47 6.56 -2.62
N CYS A 148 27.34 6.65 -3.32
CA CYS A 148 26.57 5.47 -3.71
C CYS A 148 27.21 4.73 -4.89
N GLU A 149 26.94 3.44 -4.97
CA GLU A 149 27.53 2.55 -5.97
C GLU A 149 26.88 2.73 -7.35
N LYS A 150 25.58 3.07 -7.37
CA LYS A 150 24.84 3.34 -8.61
C LYS A 150 24.78 4.83 -8.94
N PRO A 151 24.79 5.20 -10.23
CA PRO A 151 24.74 6.60 -10.67
C PRO A 151 23.39 7.29 -10.40
N GLU A 152 22.31 6.50 -10.31
CA GLU A 152 20.94 6.94 -10.04
C GLU A 152 20.61 7.02 -8.53
N GLU A 153 21.53 6.59 -7.67
CA GLU A 153 21.36 6.61 -6.22
C GLU A 153 22.01 7.86 -5.60
N LYS A 154 21.32 8.49 -4.65
CA LYS A 154 21.87 9.54 -3.79
C LYS A 154 21.88 9.07 -2.34
N ALA A 155 22.89 9.52 -1.59
CA ALA A 155 23.00 9.22 -0.17
C ALA A 155 22.11 10.19 0.62
N CYS A 156 20.94 9.70 1.03
CA CYS A 156 19.94 10.43 1.77
C CYS A 156 20.15 10.34 3.28
N PRO A 157 20.06 11.46 4.00
CA PRO A 157 20.20 11.47 5.45
C PRO A 157 19.02 10.77 6.12
N VAL A 158 19.33 9.86 7.02
CA VAL A 158 18.39 9.27 7.98
C VAL A 158 18.51 10.08 9.26
N TYR A 159 17.43 10.75 9.65
CA TYR A 159 17.39 11.57 10.83
C TYR A 159 16.94 10.73 12.04
N SER A 160 17.64 10.84 13.17
CA SER A 160 17.18 10.27 14.45
C SER A 160 17.07 11.35 15.51
N GLY A 161 15.88 11.46 16.11
CA GLY A 161 15.53 12.42 17.18
C GLY A 161 14.92 13.73 16.65
N GLY A 162 13.89 14.31 17.27
CA GLY A 162 13.37 14.01 18.60
C GLY A 162 11.96 14.54 18.89
N THR A 163 11.34 13.92 19.89
CA THR A 163 10.09 14.33 20.52
C THR A 163 10.34 15.58 21.35
N GLY A 164 10.28 16.77 20.75
CA GLY A 164 10.29 18.02 21.50
C GLY A 164 10.60 19.27 20.68
N LEU A 165 10.00 20.38 21.10
CA LEU A 165 10.01 21.73 20.49
C LEU A 165 11.41 22.40 20.40
N SER A 166 12.48 21.70 20.80
CA SER A 166 13.87 22.15 20.74
C SER A 166 14.86 20.99 20.48
N SER A 167 14.38 19.88 19.89
CA SER A 167 15.24 18.75 19.54
C SER A 167 15.97 19.08 18.24
N LYS A 168 17.26 19.42 18.32
CA LYS A 168 18.13 19.54 17.15
C LYS A 168 18.04 18.24 16.35
N VAL A 169 17.39 18.28 15.19
CA VAL A 169 17.33 17.17 14.24
C VAL A 169 18.76 16.85 13.84
N LYS A 170 19.21 15.62 14.15
CA LYS A 170 20.56 15.15 13.81
C LYS A 170 20.46 14.09 12.74
N VAL A 171 21.33 14.20 11.74
CA VAL A 171 21.58 13.11 10.80
C VAL A 171 22.27 11.99 11.57
N ALA A 172 21.59 10.86 11.67
CA ALA A 172 22.07 9.68 12.39
C ALA A 172 22.84 8.72 11.47
N SER A 173 22.38 8.59 10.23
CA SER A 173 23.04 7.79 9.20
C SER A 173 22.69 8.31 7.81
N TYR A 174 23.26 7.71 6.76
CA TYR A 174 22.85 7.94 5.38
C TYR A 174 22.44 6.61 4.75
N GLU A 175 21.47 6.64 3.85
CA GLU A 175 21.03 5.52 3.04
C GLU A 175 21.08 5.87 1.54
N CYS A 176 21.47 4.92 0.69
CA CYS A 176 21.47 5.15 -0.75
C CYS A 176 20.08 4.86 -1.31
N VAL A 177 19.42 5.90 -1.80
CA VAL A 177 18.07 5.82 -2.37
C VAL A 177 18.14 6.12 -3.86
N ASN A 178 17.43 5.34 -4.69
CA ASN A 178 17.30 5.61 -6.12
C ASN A 178 16.33 6.77 -6.33
N VAL A 179 16.84 8.00 -6.26
CA VAL A 179 16.03 9.21 -6.39
C VAL A 179 15.46 9.42 -7.80
N ALA A 180 15.87 8.61 -8.78
CA ALA A 180 15.35 8.70 -10.14
C ALA A 180 13.98 8.02 -10.29
N ASN A 181 13.68 7.02 -9.45
CA ASN A 181 12.48 6.19 -9.58
C ASN A 181 11.75 5.94 -8.26
N ASP A 182 12.34 6.34 -7.12
CA ASP A 182 11.70 6.26 -5.82
C ASP A 182 10.61 7.33 -5.67
N LEU A 183 9.43 6.93 -5.22
CA LEU A 183 8.26 7.82 -5.18
C LEU A 183 8.33 8.82 -4.03
N GLU A 184 8.91 8.42 -2.90
CA GLU A 184 8.97 9.20 -1.66
C GLU A 184 10.21 10.12 -1.64
N SER A 185 11.24 9.76 -2.40
CA SER A 185 12.50 10.49 -2.56
C SER A 185 12.75 10.90 -4.02
N CYS A 186 11.70 11.32 -4.74
CA CYS A 186 11.83 11.62 -6.16
C CYS A 186 12.61 12.92 -6.39
N GLY A 187 13.68 12.84 -7.17
CA GLY A 187 14.57 13.96 -7.53
C GLY A 187 15.68 14.27 -6.52
N GLY A 188 15.58 13.75 -5.29
CA GLY A 188 16.54 14.02 -4.23
C GLY A 188 16.16 13.39 -2.90
N CYS A 189 16.73 13.90 -1.82
CA CYS A 189 16.41 13.41 -0.49
C CYS A 189 15.40 14.35 0.19
N PRO A 190 14.34 13.84 0.82
CA PRO A 190 13.37 14.67 1.53
C PRO A 190 14.04 15.30 2.75
N ASP A 191 14.08 16.63 2.82
CA ASP A 191 14.63 17.36 3.97
C ASP A 191 13.49 17.86 4.88
N PRO A 192 13.59 17.67 6.21
CA PRO A 192 12.54 18.06 7.16
C PRO A 192 12.31 19.58 7.20
N ALA A 193 13.30 20.41 6.84
CA ALA A 193 13.16 21.87 6.80
C ALA A 193 12.52 22.38 5.50
N SER A 194 12.47 21.57 4.43
CA SER A 194 11.94 21.96 3.12
C SER A 194 10.43 21.75 2.97
N SER A 195 9.71 21.41 4.05
CA SER A 195 8.23 21.44 4.08
C SER A 195 7.63 22.84 3.81
N LEU A 196 8.47 23.88 3.74
CA LEU A 196 8.08 25.27 3.41
C LEU A 196 8.38 25.72 1.97
N GLY A 197 8.87 24.83 1.09
CA GLY A 197 8.89 25.11 -0.36
C GLY A 197 9.55 26.43 -0.76
N THR A 198 10.75 26.74 -0.24
CA THR A 198 11.54 27.84 -0.80
C THR A 198 12.19 27.35 -2.09
N ASP A 199 11.88 28.01 -3.20
CA ASP A 199 12.23 27.68 -4.59
C ASP A 199 13.75 27.66 -4.92
N GLU A 200 14.62 27.56 -3.91
CA GLU A 200 16.07 27.38 -4.03
C GLU A 200 16.54 25.96 -3.67
N ALA A 201 15.68 24.96 -3.82
CA ALA A 201 16.01 23.55 -3.57
C ALA A 201 16.07 22.72 -4.85
N HIS A 202 16.97 23.05 -5.79
CA HIS A 202 17.24 22.27 -7.00
C HIS A 202 17.90 20.88 -6.74
N SER A 203 17.75 20.31 -5.54
CA SER A 203 18.27 18.96 -5.18
C SER A 203 17.59 18.27 -3.99
N GLY A 204 16.48 18.82 -3.47
CA GLY A 204 15.69 18.22 -2.39
C GLY A 204 14.57 17.37 -2.96
N GLY A 205 14.53 16.09 -2.61
CA GLY A 205 13.52 15.17 -3.12
C GLY A 205 12.15 15.51 -2.59
N ARG A 206 11.12 15.16 -3.38
CA ARG A 206 9.73 15.29 -2.96
C ARG A 206 9.04 13.94 -2.98
N ASP A 207 8.10 13.78 -2.08
CA ASP A 207 7.19 12.66 -2.10
C ASP A 207 6.07 12.93 -3.12
N CYS A 208 6.16 12.28 -4.28
CA CYS A 208 5.17 12.42 -5.34
C CYS A 208 3.77 11.98 -4.91
N SER A 209 3.66 11.07 -3.93
CA SER A 209 2.36 10.59 -3.45
C SER A 209 1.59 11.64 -2.65
N THR A 210 2.29 12.66 -2.14
CA THR A 210 1.69 13.76 -1.37
C THR A 210 1.18 14.92 -2.24
N ILE A 211 1.34 14.84 -3.56
CA ILE A 211 0.85 15.86 -4.49
C ILE A 211 -0.67 15.98 -4.36
N LEU A 212 -1.15 17.20 -4.10
CA LEU A 212 -2.57 17.45 -3.90
C LEU A 212 -3.39 17.03 -5.12
N GLY A 213 -4.48 16.31 -4.89
CA GLY A 213 -5.43 15.92 -5.95
C GLY A 213 -4.94 14.80 -6.86
N VAL A 214 -3.75 14.22 -6.61
CA VAL A 214 -3.21 13.14 -7.44
C VAL A 214 -3.93 11.81 -7.20
N ASP A 215 -4.18 11.08 -8.28
CA ASP A 215 -4.77 9.74 -8.26
C ASP A 215 -3.71 8.67 -8.60
N SER A 216 -3.00 8.87 -9.72
CA SER A 216 -1.89 7.99 -10.11
C SER A 216 -0.66 8.81 -10.46
N VAL A 217 0.48 8.47 -9.86
CA VAL A 217 1.75 9.17 -10.02
C VAL A 217 2.93 8.22 -9.95
N ARG A 218 3.99 8.53 -10.70
CA ARG A 218 5.26 7.81 -10.67
C ARG A 218 6.43 8.79 -10.56
N CYS A 219 7.57 8.33 -10.08
CA CYS A 219 8.83 9.04 -10.24
C CYS A 219 9.56 8.48 -11.46
N GLU A 220 9.98 9.34 -12.38
CA GLU A 220 10.77 8.96 -13.54
C GLU A 220 11.84 10.01 -13.82
N GLY A 221 13.10 9.61 -13.88
CA GLY A 221 14.23 10.53 -14.06
C GLY A 221 14.36 11.59 -12.96
N GLY A 222 13.81 11.33 -11.77
CA GLY A 222 13.79 12.27 -10.65
C GLY A 222 12.71 13.35 -10.76
N LYS A 223 11.72 13.17 -11.65
CA LYS A 223 10.54 14.03 -11.76
C LYS A 223 9.28 13.22 -11.44
N CYS A 224 8.34 13.85 -10.72
CA CYS A 224 7.02 13.24 -10.55
C CYS A 224 6.21 13.43 -11.82
N ILE A 225 5.83 12.32 -12.43
CA ILE A 225 4.99 12.26 -13.62
C ILE A 225 3.61 11.79 -13.18
N LEU A 226 2.62 12.65 -13.36
CA LEU A 226 1.23 12.35 -13.00
C LEU A 226 0.54 11.65 -14.19
N ALA A 227 -0.08 10.50 -13.92
CA ALA A 227 -0.86 9.76 -14.90
C ALA A 227 -2.35 10.13 -14.85
N SER A 228 -2.88 10.44 -13.66
CA SER A 228 -4.27 10.84 -13.45
C SER A 228 -4.44 11.69 -12.19
N CYS A 229 -5.48 12.53 -12.21
CA CYS A 229 -5.93 13.31 -11.06
C CYS A 229 -7.28 12.77 -10.55
N ARG A 230 -7.57 13.02 -9.28
CA ARG A 230 -8.86 12.70 -8.66
C ARG A 230 -9.99 13.54 -9.28
N PRO A 231 -11.25 13.08 -9.17
CA PRO A 231 -12.40 13.88 -9.60
C PRO A 231 -12.39 15.28 -8.99
N GLY A 232 -12.68 16.30 -9.80
CA GLY A 232 -12.59 17.71 -9.42
C GLY A 232 -11.22 18.35 -9.64
N PHE A 233 -10.25 17.59 -10.14
CA PHE A 233 -8.93 18.08 -10.51
C PHE A 233 -8.59 17.75 -11.98
N VAL A 234 -7.83 18.63 -12.62
CA VAL A 234 -7.29 18.50 -13.98
C VAL A 234 -5.76 18.52 -13.94
N LEU A 235 -5.12 17.80 -14.86
CA LEU A 235 -3.67 17.80 -15.02
C LEU A 235 -3.20 19.20 -15.46
N SER A 236 -2.22 19.74 -14.74
CA SER A 236 -1.54 20.98 -15.14
C SER A 236 -0.79 20.79 -16.47
N LYS A 237 -0.54 21.88 -17.21
CA LYS A 237 0.11 21.84 -18.53
C LYS A 237 1.51 21.22 -18.50
N ASP A 238 2.20 21.38 -17.38
CA ASP A 238 3.53 20.82 -17.15
C ASP A 238 3.49 19.34 -16.70
N GLY A 239 2.30 18.81 -16.38
CA GLY A 239 2.11 17.41 -15.96
C GLY A 239 2.67 17.08 -14.57
N GLU A 240 3.06 18.10 -13.78
CA GLU A 240 3.74 17.94 -12.49
C GLU A 240 2.82 18.16 -11.27
N ARG A 241 1.58 18.63 -11.50
CA ARG A 241 0.56 18.93 -10.48
C ARG A 241 -0.86 18.73 -11.01
N CYS A 242 -1.80 18.52 -10.08
CA CYS A 242 -3.23 18.56 -10.34
C CYS A 242 -3.80 19.91 -9.89
N GLU A 243 -4.53 20.59 -10.75
CA GLU A 243 -5.19 21.87 -10.50
C GLU A 243 -6.69 21.64 -10.33
N VAL A 244 -7.38 22.50 -9.56
CA VAL A 244 -8.83 22.38 -9.40
C VAL A 244 -9.49 22.65 -10.75
N ALA A 245 -10.41 21.78 -11.18
CA ALA A 245 -11.20 22.01 -12.38
C ALA A 245 -12.07 23.24 -12.17
N SER A 246 -11.70 24.38 -12.74
CA SER A 246 -12.54 25.58 -12.76
C SER A 246 -13.84 25.24 -13.49
N GLN A 247 -14.96 25.26 -12.76
CA GLN A 247 -16.31 25.17 -13.31
C GLN A 247 -16.62 26.52 -13.97
N ASP A 248 -16.56 26.58 -15.29
CA ASP A 248 -17.21 27.62 -16.09
C ASP A 248 -18.49 27.03 -16.71
#